data_AF-A0A496XNU3-F1
#
_entry.id   AF-A0A496XNU3-F1
#
_cell.length_a   1.000
_cell.length_b   1.000
_cell.length_c   1.000
_cell.angle_alpha   90.00
_cell.angle_beta   90.00
_cell.angle_gamma   90.00
#
_symmetry.space_group_name_H-M   'P 1'
#
loop_
_entity.id
_entity.type
_entity.pdbx_description
1 polymer ?
#
loop_
_entity_poly.entity_id
_entity_poly.type
_entity_poly.pdbx_seq_one_letter_code
_entity_poly.pdbx_strand_id
1 'polypeptide(L)'
;MKIFSMHRFGLLFLFFIFSCGPTSELEMEDDVYKALNHLSNKECQESIDTLSKHSNERANVLVMETLASSYACRANYNTPDFITTDVPLIGDPLVLGGFTRFTNASSMDSPTNDGYTDMYTAIQTLLFTGGIPLNKDPTLERRNSAMNDSQVDKINSFLGHTLMEEMGRYLYYYGNSSDTGVKGSGIQVPPNPCIVNYTDISFRNPIEGHNSIKKYLKGVKPGSCDDISGFSGMFGHPRLGDDASGFYTERLCQGVILFNNFYIVMPQVLSKTSTATTFDTVSDIMDALDQAKENLEEALPLGSTLNDILNLENCYKEYKSDSDSLQIYFTLIYETLFL
;
A
#
# COMPACT_ATOMS: atom_id res chain seq x y z
N MET A 1 83.56 24.82 10.32
CA MET A 1 82.58 23.92 10.96
C MET A 1 81.53 24.81 11.64
N LYS A 2 80.40 25.07 10.96
CA LYS A 2 79.34 25.99 11.44
C LYS A 2 78.09 25.16 11.76
N ILE A 3 77.69 25.21 13.03
CA ILE A 3 76.43 24.69 13.55
C ILE A 3 75.34 25.69 13.15
N PHE A 4 74.31 25.24 12.43
CA PHE A 4 73.10 26.03 12.18
C PHE A 4 71.89 25.32 12.78
N SER A 5 71.35 26.00 13.81
CA SER A 5 70.00 25.89 14.33
C SER A 5 68.96 25.96 13.21
N MET A 6 67.90 25.15 13.30
CA MET A 6 66.51 25.60 13.12
C MET A 6 65.52 24.49 13.49
N HIS A 7 65.29 24.34 14.80
CA HIS A 7 64.16 23.65 15.43
C HIS A 7 62.80 24.35 15.19
N ARG A 8 62.48 24.76 13.96
CA ARG A 8 61.24 25.49 13.65
C ARG A 8 60.37 24.86 12.55
N PHE A 9 60.61 23.60 12.21
CA PHE A 9 59.83 22.87 11.21
C PHE A 9 59.00 21.71 11.80
N GLY A 10 58.96 21.57 13.13
CA GLY A 10 58.30 20.46 13.81
C GLY A 10 56.92 20.76 14.40
N LEU A 11 56.41 22.00 14.31
CA LEU A 11 55.16 22.40 14.97
C LEU A 11 53.97 22.64 14.02
N LEU A 12 54.20 22.61 12.70
CA LEU A 12 53.15 22.84 11.69
C LEU A 12 52.54 21.54 11.13
N PHE A 13 53.07 20.38 11.51
CA PHE A 13 52.59 19.07 11.06
C PHE A 13 51.63 18.39 12.07
N LEU A 14 51.41 19.01 13.23
CA LEU A 14 50.56 18.46 14.29
C LEU A 14 49.09 18.93 14.23
N PHE A 15 48.74 19.87 13.34
CA PHE A 15 47.40 20.43 13.21
C PHE A 15 46.51 19.74 12.16
N PHE A 16 47.03 18.74 11.43
CA PHE A 16 46.30 18.05 10.36
C PHE A 16 45.71 16.69 10.74
N ILE A 17 45.82 16.25 12.01
CA ILE A 17 45.47 14.88 12.43
C ILE A 17 44.22 14.76 13.32
N PHE A 18 43.48 15.86 13.55
CA PHE A 18 42.24 15.84 14.33
C PHE A 18 41.09 16.55 13.61
N SER A 19 40.82 16.18 12.36
CA SER A 19 39.46 16.39 11.83
C SER A 19 38.55 15.32 12.46
N CYS A 20 38.18 15.53 13.72
CA CYS A 20 37.13 14.77 14.42
C CYS A 20 35.74 15.28 13.99
N GLY A 21 35.46 15.29 12.68
CA GLY A 21 34.08 15.39 12.22
C GLY A 21 33.35 14.09 12.58
N PRO A 22 32.06 14.13 12.99
CA PRO A 22 31.27 12.91 13.09
C PRO A 22 31.32 12.18 11.74
N THR A 23 31.38 10.85 11.79
CA THR A 23 31.26 10.05 10.57
C THR A 23 29.85 10.24 10.01
N SER A 24 29.67 10.02 8.70
CA SER A 24 28.34 10.08 8.06
C SER A 24 27.31 9.18 8.74
N GLU A 25 27.75 8.08 9.35
CA GLU A 25 26.93 7.16 10.14
C GLU A 25 26.46 7.79 11.45
N LEU A 26 27.33 8.48 12.19
CA LEU A 26 26.96 9.17 13.43
C LEU A 26 26.00 10.34 13.19
N GLU A 27 26.17 11.07 12.08
CA GLU A 27 25.23 12.13 11.70
C GLU A 27 23.85 11.56 11.39
N MET A 28 23.79 10.43 10.69
CA MET A 28 22.54 9.74 10.35
C MET A 28 21.81 9.22 11.58
N GLU A 29 22.52 8.63 12.54
CA GLU A 29 21.94 8.20 13.82
C GLU A 29 21.35 9.38 14.60
N ASP A 30 22.09 10.50 14.71
CA ASP A 30 21.61 11.72 15.37
C ASP A 30 20.36 12.29 14.69
N ASP A 31 20.30 12.27 13.34
CA ASP A 31 19.12 12.70 12.59
C ASP A 31 17.91 11.78 12.82
N VAL A 32 18.11 10.46 12.92
CA VAL A 32 17.04 9.53 13.31
C VAL A 32 16.51 9.87 14.71
N TYR A 33 17.38 10.13 15.68
CA TYR A 33 16.95 10.51 17.03
C TYR A 33 16.15 11.81 17.04
N LYS A 34 16.57 12.83 16.29
CA LYS A 34 15.82 14.08 16.12
C LYS A 34 14.46 13.84 15.48
N ALA A 35 14.41 13.04 14.42
CA ALA A 35 13.19 12.71 13.72
C ALA A 35 12.19 11.95 14.61
N LEU A 36 12.67 11.04 15.47
CA LEU A 36 11.85 10.34 16.46
C LEU A 36 11.33 11.30 17.55
N ASN A 37 12.12 12.29 17.96
CA ASN A 37 11.66 13.33 18.89
C ASN A 37 10.55 14.19 18.26
N HIS A 38 10.71 14.59 17.00
CA HIS A 38 9.65 15.28 16.24
C HIS A 38 8.36 14.44 16.15
N LEU A 39 8.47 13.15 15.83
CA LEU A 39 7.32 12.24 15.79
C LEU A 39 6.60 12.15 17.14
N SER A 40 7.36 12.12 18.24
CA SER A 40 6.79 12.08 19.60
C SER A 40 5.96 13.33 19.93
N ASN A 41 6.27 14.47 19.28
CA ASN A 41 5.55 15.73 19.41
C ASN A 41 4.51 15.97 18.30
N LYS A 42 4.27 14.97 17.42
CA LYS A 42 3.43 15.08 16.21
C LYS A 42 3.92 16.14 15.20
N GLU A 43 5.20 16.47 15.23
CA GLU A 43 5.87 17.36 14.27
C GLU A 43 6.28 16.56 13.03
N CYS A 44 5.28 16.02 12.31
CA CYS A 44 5.51 15.04 11.23
C CYS A 44 6.35 15.62 10.09
N GLN A 45 6.13 16.89 9.72
CA GLN A 45 6.86 17.56 8.64
C GLN A 45 8.35 17.75 9.00
N GLU A 46 8.64 18.20 10.21
CA GLU A 46 9.99 18.41 10.71
C GLU A 46 10.76 17.08 10.76
N SER A 47 10.06 15.99 11.09
CA SER A 47 10.60 14.64 11.01
C SER A 47 10.96 14.23 9.57
N ILE A 48 10.07 14.49 8.60
CA ILE A 48 10.33 14.25 7.17
C ILE A 48 11.51 15.09 6.68
N ASP A 49 11.54 16.38 7.00
CA ASP A 49 12.60 17.30 6.58
C ASP A 49 13.96 16.85 7.11
N THR A 50 13.99 16.32 8.34
CA THR A 50 15.19 15.76 8.97
C THR A 50 15.70 14.50 8.24
N LEU A 51 14.81 13.61 7.80
CA LEU A 51 15.20 12.31 7.22
C LEU A 51 15.22 12.25 5.69
N SER A 52 14.57 13.17 5.01
CA SER A 52 14.47 13.17 3.54
C SER A 52 15.84 13.30 2.86
N LYS A 53 16.82 13.95 3.51
CA LYS A 53 18.22 13.98 3.07
C LYS A 53 18.89 12.60 3.01
N HIS A 54 18.36 11.63 3.76
CA HIS A 54 18.82 10.24 3.81
C HIS A 54 17.91 9.28 3.03
N SER A 55 16.99 9.78 2.19
CA SER A 55 16.07 8.96 1.39
C SER A 55 16.75 7.97 0.44
N ASN A 56 18.01 8.21 0.08
CA ASN A 56 18.81 7.29 -0.73
C ASN A 56 19.41 6.12 0.08
N GLU A 57 19.42 6.20 1.41
CA GLU A 57 19.97 5.19 2.33
C GLU A 57 19.01 4.01 2.54
N ARG A 58 18.44 3.49 1.45
CA ARG A 58 17.37 2.47 1.48
C ARG A 58 17.80 1.14 2.12
N ALA A 59 19.10 0.90 2.24
CA ALA A 59 19.65 -0.25 2.97
C ALA A 59 19.60 -0.07 4.50
N ASN A 60 19.52 1.17 5.00
CA ASN A 60 19.39 1.45 6.42
C ASN A 60 17.91 1.35 6.84
N VAL A 61 17.57 0.20 7.42
CA VAL A 61 16.21 -0.13 7.85
C VAL A 61 15.66 0.91 8.84
N LEU A 62 16.48 1.38 9.78
CA LEU A 62 16.03 2.32 10.81
C LEU A 62 15.68 3.69 10.21
N VAL A 63 16.47 4.17 9.26
CA VAL A 63 16.18 5.42 8.53
C VAL A 63 14.88 5.28 7.75
N MET A 64 14.74 4.20 6.97
CA MET A 64 13.55 4.01 6.13
C MET A 64 12.28 3.80 6.94
N GLU A 65 12.35 3.03 8.03
CA GLU A 65 11.23 2.84 8.93
C GLU A 65 10.80 4.15 9.61
N THR A 66 11.77 4.94 10.08
CA THR A 66 11.47 6.22 10.71
C THR A 66 10.89 7.19 9.69
N LEU A 67 11.45 7.25 8.47
CA LEU A 67 10.94 8.09 7.38
C LEU A 67 9.51 7.70 6.98
N ALA A 68 9.23 6.39 6.85
CA ALA A 68 7.87 5.89 6.61
C ALA A 68 6.93 6.26 7.76
N SER A 69 7.38 6.19 9.01
CA SER A 69 6.61 6.63 10.17
C SER A 69 6.30 8.13 10.13
N SER A 70 7.23 8.96 9.65
CA SER A 70 7.04 10.40 9.47
C SER A 70 5.97 10.71 8.41
N TYR A 71 5.97 10.00 7.28
CA TYR A 71 4.93 10.11 6.27
C TYR A 71 3.57 9.62 6.79
N ALA A 72 3.52 8.45 7.45
CA ALA A 72 2.29 7.95 8.05
C ALA A 72 1.72 8.91 9.12
N CYS A 73 2.58 9.52 9.93
CA CYS A 73 2.20 10.59 10.87
C CYS A 73 1.52 11.76 10.15
N ARG A 74 2.09 12.24 9.03
CA ARG A 74 1.51 13.35 8.25
C ARG A 74 0.18 12.96 7.58
N ALA A 75 -0.01 11.68 7.30
CA ALA A 75 -1.29 11.09 6.87
C ALA A 75 -2.32 10.90 8.02
N ASN A 76 -2.04 11.35 9.24
CA ASN A 76 -2.83 11.16 10.45
C ASN A 76 -2.97 9.71 10.94
N TYR A 77 -2.06 8.82 10.52
CA TYR A 77 -2.04 7.46 11.04
C TYR A 77 -1.40 7.39 12.43
N ASN A 78 -2.01 6.57 13.29
CA ASN A 78 -1.56 6.31 14.64
C ASN A 78 -1.71 4.82 14.96
N THR A 79 -0.59 4.13 15.22
CA THR A 79 -0.63 2.68 15.51
C THR A 79 -1.49 2.32 16.73
N PRO A 80 -1.41 3.03 17.88
CA PRO A 80 -2.35 2.80 18.97
C PRO A 80 -3.82 2.84 18.54
N ASP A 81 -4.25 3.91 17.85
CA ASP A 81 -5.63 4.06 17.39
C ASP A 81 -6.00 2.93 16.42
N PHE A 82 -5.11 2.58 15.49
CA PHE A 82 -5.29 1.46 14.57
C PHE A 82 -5.56 0.14 15.33
N ILE A 83 -4.71 -0.20 16.30
CA ILE A 83 -4.85 -1.45 17.06
C ILE A 83 -6.11 -1.46 17.94
N THR A 84 -6.47 -0.33 18.56
CA THR A 84 -7.57 -0.29 19.52
C THR A 84 -8.93 -0.04 18.90
N THR A 85 -8.97 0.62 17.75
CA THR A 85 -10.20 1.14 17.13
C THR A 85 -10.47 0.50 15.78
N ASP A 86 -9.45 0.33 14.93
CA ASP A 86 -9.63 -0.12 13.55
C ASP A 86 -9.59 -1.65 13.41
N VAL A 87 -8.63 -2.31 14.07
CA VAL A 87 -8.51 -3.79 14.06
C VAL A 87 -9.82 -4.52 14.43
N PRO A 88 -10.61 -4.07 15.43
CA PRO A 88 -11.90 -4.69 15.74
C PRO A 88 -12.95 -4.63 14.61
N LEU A 89 -12.76 -3.80 13.58
CA LEU A 89 -13.67 -3.63 12.44
C LEU A 89 -13.35 -4.58 11.28
N ILE A 90 -12.22 -5.30 11.35
CA ILE A 90 -11.80 -6.23 10.32
C ILE A 90 -12.79 -7.39 10.22
N GLY A 91 -13.26 -7.65 9.00
CA GLY A 91 -14.19 -8.76 8.70
C GLY A 91 -15.68 -8.44 8.91
N ASP A 92 -16.04 -7.19 9.26
CA ASP A 92 -17.44 -6.76 9.42
C ASP A 92 -17.74 -5.47 8.61
N PRO A 93 -18.63 -5.49 7.61
CA PRO A 93 -19.50 -6.60 7.20
C PRO A 93 -18.79 -7.67 6.35
N LEU A 94 -17.68 -7.31 5.71
CA LEU A 94 -16.72 -8.18 5.00
C LEU A 94 -15.33 -7.55 5.08
N VAL A 95 -14.30 -8.29 4.64
CA VAL A 95 -12.88 -7.90 4.76
C VAL A 95 -12.63 -6.47 4.30
N LEU A 96 -12.97 -6.16 3.05
CA LEU A 96 -12.71 -4.86 2.45
C LEU A 96 -13.68 -3.79 2.93
N GLY A 97 -14.93 -4.16 3.25
CA GLY A 97 -15.91 -3.26 3.85
C GLY A 97 -15.50 -2.76 5.23
N GLY A 98 -14.92 -3.63 6.06
CA GLY A 98 -14.38 -3.31 7.37
C GLY A 98 -13.28 -2.24 7.31
N PHE A 99 -12.37 -2.32 6.32
CA PHE A 99 -11.31 -1.33 6.13
C PHE A 99 -11.86 0.07 5.82
N THR A 100 -13.01 0.17 5.15
CA THR A 100 -13.63 1.47 4.87
C THR A 100 -14.20 2.16 6.11
N ARG A 101 -14.24 1.47 7.25
CA ARG A 101 -14.70 2.01 8.54
C ARG A 101 -13.55 2.46 9.44
N PHE A 102 -12.31 2.32 8.98
CA PHE A 102 -11.15 2.76 9.74
C PHE A 102 -11.18 4.26 9.95
N THR A 103 -10.51 4.69 11.01
CA THR A 103 -10.54 6.04 11.56
C THR A 103 -10.34 7.12 10.51
N ASN A 104 -9.45 6.91 9.54
CA ASN A 104 -9.19 7.88 8.49
C ASN A 104 -9.67 7.46 7.08
N ALA A 105 -10.43 6.38 6.93
CA ALA A 105 -10.88 5.91 5.62
C ALA A 105 -11.62 7.01 4.84
N SER A 106 -12.47 7.79 5.52
CA SER A 106 -13.25 8.89 4.94
C SER A 106 -12.45 10.17 4.65
N SER A 107 -11.17 10.23 5.02
CA SER A 107 -10.34 11.41 4.81
C SER A 107 -9.89 11.59 3.35
N MET A 108 -9.97 10.54 2.54
CA MET A 108 -9.69 10.63 1.11
C MET A 108 -10.92 11.20 0.38
N ASP A 109 -10.81 12.44 -0.09
CA ASP A 109 -11.83 13.17 -0.82
C ASP A 109 -11.49 13.38 -2.31
N SER A 110 -10.27 13.05 -2.70
CA SER A 110 -9.76 13.18 -4.06
C SER A 110 -8.59 12.21 -4.31
N PRO A 111 -8.29 11.89 -5.59
CA PRO A 111 -7.12 11.07 -5.94
C PRO A 111 -5.78 11.73 -5.61
N THR A 112 -5.78 13.02 -5.28
CA THR A 112 -4.59 13.82 -4.96
C THR A 112 -4.64 14.30 -3.51
N ASN A 113 -5.42 13.65 -2.65
CA ASN A 113 -5.46 13.96 -1.24
C ASN A 113 -4.06 13.78 -0.64
N ASP A 114 -3.58 14.78 0.10
CA ASP A 114 -2.21 14.77 0.64
C ASP A 114 -2.00 13.63 1.62
N GLY A 115 -2.98 13.34 2.48
CA GLY A 115 -2.90 12.24 3.45
C GLY A 115 -2.84 10.87 2.79
N TYR A 116 -3.62 10.66 1.72
CA TYR A 116 -3.53 9.46 0.88
C TYR A 116 -2.13 9.37 0.22
N THR A 117 -1.67 10.45 -0.41
CA THR A 117 -0.35 10.48 -1.07
C THR A 117 0.80 10.20 -0.09
N ASP A 118 0.71 10.70 1.14
CA ASP A 118 1.70 10.48 2.19
C ASP A 118 1.70 9.05 2.69
N MET A 119 0.52 8.47 2.94
CA MET A 119 0.43 7.07 3.36
C MET A 119 0.95 6.15 2.25
N TYR A 120 0.61 6.41 0.99
CA TYR A 120 1.20 5.68 -0.14
C TYR A 120 2.73 5.82 -0.17
N THR A 121 3.26 7.01 0.10
CA THR A 121 4.71 7.25 0.19
C THR A 121 5.35 6.46 1.34
N ALA A 122 4.69 6.35 2.49
CA ALA A 122 5.11 5.50 3.59
C ALA A 122 5.19 4.03 3.17
N ILE A 123 4.13 3.52 2.50
CA ILE A 123 4.08 2.15 1.97
C ILE A 123 5.23 1.91 0.98
N GLN A 124 5.45 2.80 0.01
CA GLN A 124 6.55 2.66 -0.95
C GLN A 124 7.92 2.65 -0.25
N THR A 125 8.10 3.49 0.76
CA THR A 125 9.33 3.51 1.57
C THR A 125 9.58 2.16 2.24
N LEU A 126 8.55 1.58 2.87
CA LEU A 126 8.62 0.27 3.52
C LEU A 126 8.86 -0.87 2.52
N LEU A 127 8.17 -0.86 1.38
CA LEU A 127 8.30 -1.86 0.33
C LEU A 127 9.72 -1.99 -0.20
N PHE A 128 10.43 -0.88 -0.35
CA PHE A 128 11.80 -0.85 -0.89
C PHE A 128 12.91 -0.78 0.17
N THR A 129 12.56 -0.92 1.45
CA THR A 129 13.52 -0.99 2.55
C THR A 129 14.42 -2.24 2.41
N GLY A 130 15.68 -2.14 2.87
CA GLY A 130 16.72 -3.14 2.65
C GLY A 130 17.48 -2.95 1.34
N GLY A 131 17.28 -1.83 0.64
CA GLY A 131 17.97 -1.51 -0.61
C GLY A 131 17.40 -2.23 -1.83
N ILE A 132 16.13 -2.65 -1.77
CA ILE A 132 15.47 -3.29 -2.90
C ILE A 132 15.41 -2.31 -4.09
N PRO A 133 15.82 -2.70 -5.31
CA PRO A 133 15.77 -1.81 -6.46
C PRO A 133 14.34 -1.38 -6.80
N LEU A 134 14.14 -0.10 -7.12
CA LEU A 134 12.81 0.47 -7.48
C LEU A 134 12.23 -0.11 -8.76
N ASN A 135 13.04 -0.75 -9.60
CA ASN A 135 12.61 -1.37 -10.85
C ASN A 135 12.35 -2.88 -10.71
N LYS A 136 12.18 -3.37 -9.48
CA LYS A 136 11.88 -4.77 -9.15
C LYS A 136 10.67 -4.83 -8.24
N ASP A 137 9.95 -5.95 -8.31
CA ASP A 137 8.88 -6.23 -7.37
C ASP A 137 9.46 -6.50 -5.97
N PRO A 138 8.95 -5.83 -4.92
CA PRO A 138 9.38 -6.02 -3.53
C PRO A 138 8.79 -7.31 -2.92
N THR A 139 9.10 -8.46 -3.52
CA THR A 139 8.65 -9.78 -3.05
C THR A 139 9.13 -10.08 -1.62
N LEU A 140 8.43 -10.96 -0.90
CA LEU A 140 8.89 -11.46 0.40
C LEU A 140 10.30 -12.07 0.35
N GLU A 141 10.62 -12.85 -0.68
CA GLU A 141 11.96 -13.44 -0.86
C GLU A 141 13.06 -12.38 -0.89
N ARG A 142 12.84 -11.28 -1.62
CA ARG A 142 13.78 -10.15 -1.67
C ARG A 142 13.91 -9.45 -0.31
N ARG A 143 12.80 -9.23 0.40
CA ARG A 143 12.85 -8.64 1.76
C ARG A 143 13.64 -9.53 2.72
N ASN A 144 13.37 -10.84 2.72
CA ASN A 144 14.07 -11.82 3.56
C ASN A 144 15.56 -11.95 3.23
N SER A 145 15.94 -11.71 1.97
CA SER A 145 17.34 -11.72 1.55
C SER A 145 18.08 -10.42 1.89
N ALA A 146 17.36 -9.32 2.07
CA ALA A 146 17.92 -7.97 2.24
C ALA A 146 18.04 -7.54 3.71
N MET A 147 17.32 -8.18 4.62
CA MET A 147 17.19 -7.79 6.03
C MET A 147 17.27 -9.03 6.92
N ASN A 148 17.61 -8.86 8.20
CA ASN A 148 17.52 -9.95 9.17
C ASN A 148 16.06 -10.17 9.62
N ASP A 149 15.76 -11.33 10.21
CA ASP A 149 14.41 -11.72 10.60
C ASP A 149 13.70 -10.67 11.48
N SER A 150 14.40 -10.08 12.44
CA SER A 150 13.81 -9.04 13.32
C SER A 150 13.46 -7.77 12.55
N GLN A 151 14.27 -7.38 11.57
CA GLN A 151 14.01 -6.23 10.71
C GLN A 151 12.84 -6.52 9.78
N VAL A 152 12.81 -7.70 9.16
CA VAL A 152 11.71 -8.15 8.29
C VAL A 152 10.39 -8.13 9.07
N ASP A 153 10.34 -8.73 10.26
CA ASP A 153 9.12 -8.80 11.06
C ASP A 153 8.60 -7.40 11.43
N LYS A 154 9.50 -6.46 11.75
CA LYS A 154 9.15 -5.07 12.06
C LYS A 154 8.61 -4.33 10.84
N ILE A 155 9.31 -4.40 9.70
CA ILE A 155 8.89 -3.75 8.45
C ILE A 155 7.58 -4.33 7.94
N ASN A 156 7.43 -5.65 7.91
CA ASN A 156 6.21 -6.30 7.42
C ASN A 156 5.01 -6.02 8.33
N SER A 157 5.19 -5.95 9.65
CA SER A 157 4.10 -5.57 10.56
C SER A 157 3.62 -4.15 10.28
N PHE A 158 4.55 -3.18 10.17
CA PHE A 158 4.17 -1.79 9.90
C PHE A 158 3.61 -1.62 8.48
N LEU A 159 4.17 -2.33 7.50
CA LEU A 159 3.66 -2.38 6.13
C LEU A 159 2.25 -2.96 6.07
N GLY A 160 1.96 -4.03 6.81
CA GLY A 160 0.62 -4.61 6.90
C GLY A 160 -0.42 -3.63 7.41
N HIS A 161 -0.10 -2.89 8.49
CA HIS A 161 -1.00 -1.87 9.05
C HIS A 161 -1.27 -0.74 8.05
N THR A 162 -0.21 -0.21 7.42
CA THR A 162 -0.35 0.90 6.46
C THR A 162 -1.06 0.48 5.19
N LEU A 163 -0.86 -0.75 4.69
CA LEU A 163 -1.61 -1.30 3.56
C LEU A 163 -3.11 -1.40 3.83
N MET A 164 -3.51 -1.87 5.03
CA MET A 164 -4.93 -1.96 5.38
C MET A 164 -5.57 -0.57 5.48
N GLU A 165 -4.91 0.36 6.15
CA GLU A 165 -5.34 1.76 6.27
C GLU A 165 -5.53 2.43 4.91
N GLU A 166 -4.55 2.31 4.03
CA GLU A 166 -4.58 2.95 2.72
C GLU A 166 -5.59 2.30 1.78
N MET A 167 -5.76 0.98 1.87
CA MET A 167 -6.81 0.27 1.16
C MET A 167 -8.20 0.70 1.66
N GLY A 168 -8.37 0.94 2.97
CA GLY A 168 -9.59 1.50 3.53
C GLY A 168 -9.95 2.86 2.93
N ARG A 169 -8.98 3.76 2.80
CA ARG A 169 -9.14 5.07 2.12
C ARG A 169 -9.51 4.92 0.65
N TYR A 170 -8.77 4.06 -0.06
CA TYR A 170 -9.02 3.77 -1.47
C TYR A 170 -10.46 3.29 -1.70
N LEU A 171 -10.90 2.32 -0.89
CA LEU A 171 -12.21 1.69 -1.01
C LEU A 171 -13.35 2.59 -0.56
N TYR A 172 -13.16 3.38 0.50
CA TYR A 172 -14.15 4.36 0.93
C TYR A 172 -14.44 5.35 -0.22
N TYR A 173 -13.38 5.92 -0.80
CA TYR A 173 -13.49 6.89 -1.88
C TYR A 173 -13.99 6.28 -3.19
N TYR A 174 -13.28 5.28 -3.73
CA TYR A 174 -13.63 4.73 -5.05
C TYR A 174 -14.82 3.79 -5.04
N GLY A 175 -15.16 3.18 -3.90
CA GLY A 175 -16.34 2.31 -3.79
C GLY A 175 -17.57 2.99 -3.20
N ASN A 176 -17.52 4.28 -2.89
CA ASN A 176 -18.62 5.04 -2.27
C ASN A 176 -19.21 4.28 -1.06
N SER A 177 -18.36 3.93 -0.10
CA SER A 177 -18.77 3.17 1.08
C SER A 177 -19.67 3.99 1.99
N SER A 178 -20.62 3.35 2.67
CA SER A 178 -21.34 3.96 3.78
C SER A 178 -20.51 3.97 5.07
N ASP A 179 -20.97 4.68 6.09
CA ASP A 179 -20.36 4.67 7.43
C ASP A 179 -20.41 3.28 8.11
N THR A 180 -21.22 2.36 7.60
CA THR A 180 -21.29 0.96 8.04
C THR A 180 -20.46 0.02 7.18
N GLY A 181 -19.70 0.54 6.22
CA GLY A 181 -18.82 -0.24 5.36
C GLY A 181 -19.50 -0.96 4.20
N VAL A 182 -20.70 -0.51 3.79
CA VAL A 182 -21.43 -1.10 2.67
C VAL A 182 -21.09 -0.37 1.38
N LYS A 183 -20.61 -1.10 0.37
CA LYS A 183 -20.22 -0.53 -0.93
C LYS A 183 -21.40 0.16 -1.64
N GLY A 184 -21.12 1.27 -2.30
CA GLY A 184 -22.07 2.02 -3.14
C GLY A 184 -23.19 2.71 -2.37
N SER A 185 -23.22 2.60 -1.03
CA SER A 185 -24.25 3.13 -0.16
C SER A 185 -23.86 4.44 0.54
N GLY A 186 -22.71 5.00 0.18
CA GLY A 186 -22.24 6.31 0.64
C GLY A 186 -23.01 7.48 0.03
N ILE A 187 -22.69 8.67 0.52
CA ILE A 187 -23.39 9.92 0.17
C ILE A 187 -22.82 10.65 -1.06
N GLN A 188 -21.87 10.02 -1.78
CA GLN A 188 -21.23 10.66 -2.92
C GLN A 188 -22.23 10.91 -4.06
N VAL A 189 -22.07 12.05 -4.75
CA VAL A 189 -22.89 12.45 -5.89
C VAL A 189 -22.00 12.71 -7.12
N PRO A 190 -22.22 12.03 -8.26
CA PRO A 190 -23.19 10.94 -8.45
C PRO A 190 -22.79 9.68 -7.66
N PRO A 191 -23.77 8.86 -7.21
CA PRO A 191 -23.47 7.59 -6.57
C PRO A 191 -22.82 6.63 -7.59
N ASN A 192 -21.90 5.78 -7.13
CA ASN A 192 -21.34 4.70 -7.93
C ASN A 192 -21.55 3.34 -7.24
N PRO A 193 -22.46 2.48 -7.74
CA PRO A 193 -22.69 1.14 -7.21
C PRO A 193 -21.51 0.18 -7.47
N CYS A 194 -20.78 0.41 -8.56
CA CYS A 194 -19.56 -0.34 -8.88
C CYS A 194 -18.34 0.51 -8.55
N ILE A 195 -17.17 -0.12 -8.43
CA ILE A 195 -15.90 0.59 -8.29
C ILE A 195 -15.47 1.14 -9.66
N VAL A 196 -15.53 0.28 -10.69
CA VAL A 196 -15.11 0.61 -12.07
C VAL A 196 -16.31 0.56 -13.02
N ASN A 197 -16.27 1.38 -14.07
CA ASN A 197 -17.21 1.28 -15.18
C ASN A 197 -16.85 0.05 -16.02
N TYR A 198 -17.54 -1.07 -15.82
CA TYR A 198 -17.19 -2.34 -16.46
C TYR A 198 -17.73 -2.50 -17.87
N THR A 199 -16.86 -2.99 -18.74
CA THR A 199 -17.21 -3.54 -20.04
C THR A 199 -17.50 -5.03 -19.98
N ASP A 200 -18.15 -5.56 -21.02
CA ASP A 200 -18.42 -7.00 -21.09
C ASP A 200 -17.22 -7.77 -21.67
N ILE A 201 -16.14 -7.83 -20.89
CA ILE A 201 -14.92 -8.57 -21.24
C ILE A 201 -15.12 -10.06 -20.98
N SER A 202 -14.69 -10.89 -21.92
CA SER A 202 -14.71 -12.34 -21.78
C SER A 202 -13.54 -12.80 -20.92
N PHE A 203 -13.80 -13.71 -19.98
CA PHE A 203 -12.75 -14.38 -19.23
C PHE A 203 -12.06 -15.45 -20.09
N ARG A 204 -10.80 -15.74 -19.79
CA ARG A 204 -10.07 -16.87 -20.39
C ARG A 204 -10.79 -18.20 -20.09
N ASN A 205 -11.07 -18.46 -18.81
CA ASN A 205 -11.88 -19.59 -18.35
C ASN A 205 -13.16 -19.08 -17.66
N PRO A 206 -14.29 -19.80 -17.75
CA PRO A 206 -15.49 -19.42 -17.01
C PRO A 206 -15.28 -19.49 -15.50
N ILE A 207 -15.68 -18.44 -14.78
CA ILE A 207 -15.63 -18.37 -13.31
C ILE A 207 -17.05 -18.58 -12.80
N GLU A 208 -17.25 -19.58 -11.94
CA GLU A 208 -18.58 -19.97 -11.42
C GLU A 208 -19.63 -20.20 -12.53
N GLY A 209 -19.18 -20.65 -13.71
CA GLY A 209 -20.05 -20.87 -14.88
C GLY A 209 -20.35 -19.61 -15.71
N HIS A 210 -19.77 -18.46 -15.35
CA HIS A 210 -19.90 -17.20 -16.08
C HIS A 210 -18.65 -16.94 -16.94
N ASN A 211 -18.83 -16.59 -18.20
CA ASN A 211 -17.72 -16.44 -19.16
C ASN A 211 -17.37 -14.97 -19.48
N SER A 212 -17.98 -14.00 -18.81
CA SER A 212 -17.68 -12.58 -18.99
C SER A 212 -18.03 -11.78 -17.73
N ILE A 213 -17.44 -10.58 -17.61
CA ILE A 213 -17.65 -9.68 -16.47
C ILE A 213 -19.14 -9.42 -16.23
N LYS A 214 -19.91 -9.01 -17.25
CA LYS A 214 -21.33 -8.66 -17.02
C LYS A 214 -22.16 -9.86 -16.61
N LYS A 215 -21.86 -11.05 -17.15
CA LYS A 215 -22.56 -12.28 -16.75
C LYS A 215 -22.22 -12.67 -15.32
N TYR A 216 -20.97 -12.51 -14.92
CA TYR A 216 -20.52 -12.77 -13.55
C TYR A 216 -21.20 -11.82 -12.57
N LEU A 217 -21.09 -10.51 -12.80
CA LEU A 217 -21.71 -9.48 -11.94
C LEU A 217 -23.23 -9.66 -11.82
N LYS A 218 -23.92 -10.01 -12.92
CA LYS A 218 -25.37 -10.30 -12.89
C LYS A 218 -25.72 -11.59 -12.14
N GLY A 219 -24.86 -12.59 -12.22
CA GLY A 219 -25.07 -13.91 -11.66
C GLY A 219 -24.82 -13.94 -10.16
N VAL A 220 -23.64 -13.49 -9.77
CA VAL A 220 -23.15 -13.47 -8.38
C VAL A 220 -23.75 -12.31 -7.60
N LYS A 221 -24.03 -11.17 -8.26
CA LYS A 221 -24.56 -9.94 -7.66
C LYS A 221 -23.72 -9.45 -6.47
N PRO A 222 -22.46 -9.07 -6.71
CA PRO A 222 -21.59 -8.61 -5.65
C PRO A 222 -22.02 -7.21 -5.15
N GLY A 223 -22.86 -7.20 -4.11
CA GLY A 223 -23.26 -5.98 -3.40
C GLY A 223 -24.14 -5.10 -4.26
N SER A 224 -23.84 -3.80 -4.30
CA SER A 224 -24.61 -2.80 -5.05
C SER A 224 -24.36 -2.80 -6.56
N CYS A 225 -23.34 -3.50 -7.06
CA CYS A 225 -23.00 -3.58 -8.49
C CYS A 225 -23.82 -4.68 -9.21
N ASP A 226 -25.16 -4.57 -9.22
CA ASP A 226 -26.05 -5.67 -9.59
C ASP A 226 -27.09 -5.40 -10.71
N ASP A 227 -27.26 -4.15 -11.17
CA ASP A 227 -28.28 -3.80 -12.19
C ASP A 227 -27.69 -3.44 -13.57
N ILE A 228 -27.86 -4.35 -14.54
CA ILE A 228 -27.44 -4.19 -15.96
C ILE A 228 -28.59 -3.67 -16.83
N SER A 229 -29.81 -3.55 -16.30
CA SER A 229 -31.02 -3.45 -17.12
C SER A 229 -31.42 -2.03 -17.54
N GLY A 230 -30.72 -1.00 -17.08
CA GLY A 230 -30.92 0.38 -17.51
C GLY A 230 -29.59 1.13 -17.65
N PHE A 231 -29.62 2.34 -18.20
CA PHE A 231 -28.51 3.30 -18.23
C PHE A 231 -27.91 3.63 -16.84
N SER A 232 -28.28 2.92 -15.76
CA SER A 232 -28.26 3.39 -14.38
C SER A 232 -27.60 2.49 -13.31
N GLY A 233 -27.00 1.33 -13.61
CA GLY A 233 -26.60 0.39 -12.53
C GLY A 233 -25.18 -0.19 -12.56
N MET A 234 -24.37 0.09 -13.59
CA MET A 234 -22.96 -0.34 -13.64
C MET A 234 -21.99 0.83 -13.80
N PHE A 235 -22.33 1.99 -13.24
CA PHE A 235 -21.39 3.10 -13.26
C PHE A 235 -20.41 3.03 -12.08
N GLY A 236 -19.14 2.99 -12.42
CA GLY A 236 -18.03 3.09 -11.50
C GLY A 236 -17.71 4.53 -11.12
N HIS A 237 -16.71 4.66 -10.25
CA HIS A 237 -16.24 5.97 -9.83
C HIS A 237 -15.60 6.71 -11.01
N PRO A 238 -16.00 7.97 -11.31
CA PRO A 238 -15.56 8.69 -12.51
C PRO A 238 -14.05 8.99 -12.54
N ARG A 239 -13.38 8.92 -11.38
CA ARG A 239 -11.92 9.07 -11.29
C ARG A 239 -11.13 7.79 -11.61
N LEU A 240 -11.80 6.65 -11.84
CA LEU A 240 -11.17 5.44 -12.37
C LEU A 240 -11.37 5.26 -13.89
N GLY A 241 -12.28 6.06 -14.47
CA GLY A 241 -12.47 6.17 -15.91
C GLY A 241 -13.59 5.27 -16.44
N ASP A 242 -13.75 5.27 -17.76
CA ASP A 242 -14.72 4.47 -18.51
C ASP A 242 -14.26 4.26 -19.96
N ASP A 243 -15.04 3.54 -20.75
CA ASP A 243 -14.76 3.32 -22.18
C ASP A 243 -14.73 4.58 -23.03
N ALA A 244 -15.50 5.59 -22.64
CA ALA A 244 -15.65 6.81 -23.44
C ALA A 244 -14.46 7.75 -23.25
N SER A 245 -13.92 7.80 -22.03
CA SER A 245 -12.85 8.71 -21.60
C SER A 245 -11.49 8.03 -21.39
N GLY A 246 -11.47 6.69 -21.39
CA GLY A 246 -10.31 5.89 -21.04
C GLY A 246 -10.21 5.63 -19.54
N PHE A 247 -9.58 4.52 -19.18
CA PHE A 247 -9.32 4.15 -17.80
C PHE A 247 -8.06 4.84 -17.25
N TYR A 248 -8.11 5.28 -15.99
CA TYR A 248 -6.94 5.85 -15.32
C TYR A 248 -6.06 4.72 -14.76
N THR A 249 -5.26 4.09 -15.63
CA THR A 249 -4.42 2.92 -15.31
C THR A 249 -3.62 3.07 -14.02
N GLU A 250 -2.99 4.22 -13.78
CA GLU A 250 -2.17 4.43 -12.59
C GLU A 250 -2.97 4.26 -11.28
N ARG A 251 -4.22 4.74 -11.25
CA ARG A 251 -5.11 4.62 -10.07
C ARG A 251 -5.66 3.21 -9.90
N LEU A 252 -5.89 2.50 -11.00
CA LEU A 252 -6.26 1.08 -10.96
C LEU A 252 -5.07 0.26 -10.43
N CYS A 253 -3.87 0.55 -10.93
CA CYS A 253 -2.64 -0.09 -10.45
C CYS A 253 -2.35 0.22 -8.99
N GLN A 254 -2.65 1.43 -8.47
CA GLN A 254 -2.55 1.70 -7.03
C GLN A 254 -3.37 0.69 -6.22
N GLY A 255 -4.62 0.43 -6.61
CA GLY A 255 -5.45 -0.63 -5.99
C GLY A 255 -4.79 -2.01 -6.08
N VAL A 256 -4.39 -2.44 -7.29
CA VAL A 256 -3.69 -3.73 -7.50
C VAL A 256 -2.49 -3.87 -6.56
N ILE A 257 -1.64 -2.85 -6.46
CA ILE A 257 -0.44 -2.87 -5.62
C ILE A 257 -0.80 -2.93 -4.13
N LEU A 258 -1.81 -2.18 -3.68
CA LEU A 258 -2.27 -2.24 -2.29
C LEU A 258 -2.73 -3.64 -1.93
N PHE A 259 -3.61 -4.23 -2.74
CA PHE A 259 -4.14 -5.57 -2.49
C PHE A 259 -3.08 -6.66 -2.61
N ASN A 260 -2.28 -6.68 -3.68
CA ASN A 260 -1.27 -7.72 -3.89
C ASN A 260 -0.20 -7.68 -2.79
N ASN A 261 0.27 -6.49 -2.38
CA ASN A 261 1.20 -6.40 -1.26
C ASN A 261 0.56 -6.80 0.06
N PHE A 262 -0.71 -6.45 0.29
CA PHE A 262 -1.46 -6.91 1.48
C PHE A 262 -1.53 -8.43 1.51
N TYR A 263 -1.97 -9.05 0.42
CA TYR A 263 -2.11 -10.50 0.29
C TYR A 263 -0.83 -11.25 0.61
N ILE A 264 0.33 -10.78 0.11
CA ILE A 264 1.61 -11.46 0.40
C ILE A 264 2.14 -11.16 1.80
N VAL A 265 1.90 -9.96 2.37
CA VAL A 265 2.51 -9.55 3.64
C VAL A 265 1.75 -10.14 4.83
N MET A 266 0.42 -10.17 4.75
CA MET A 266 -0.42 -10.51 5.89
C MET A 266 -0.21 -11.90 6.46
N PRO A 267 -0.04 -12.98 5.66
CA PRO A 267 0.22 -14.31 6.22
C PRO A 267 1.43 -14.32 7.17
N GLN A 268 2.49 -13.58 6.83
CA GLN A 268 3.65 -13.47 7.71
C GLN A 268 3.31 -12.69 8.99
N VAL A 269 2.64 -11.54 8.89
CA VAL A 269 2.24 -10.75 10.06
C VAL A 269 1.38 -11.57 11.01
N LEU A 270 0.38 -12.26 10.46
CA LEU A 270 -0.57 -13.09 11.22
C LEU A 270 0.11 -14.29 11.88
N SER A 271 1.09 -14.93 11.23
CA SER A 271 1.83 -16.06 11.80
C SER A 271 2.58 -15.72 13.11
N LYS A 272 2.77 -14.43 13.41
CA LYS A 272 3.51 -13.93 14.57
C LYS A 272 2.61 -13.44 15.70
N THR A 273 1.33 -13.19 15.43
CA THR A 273 0.34 -12.80 16.44
C THR A 273 -0.26 -14.06 17.07
N SER A 274 -0.60 -14.07 18.36
CA SER A 274 -0.96 -15.31 19.09
C SER A 274 -2.34 -15.30 19.77
N THR A 275 -3.27 -14.45 19.31
CA THR A 275 -4.59 -14.25 19.96
C THR A 275 -5.71 -15.04 19.28
N ALA A 276 -6.05 -16.20 19.85
CA ALA A 276 -6.90 -17.26 19.30
C ALA A 276 -8.32 -16.91 18.78
N THR A 277 -8.93 -15.77 19.16
CA THR A 277 -10.30 -15.43 18.70
C THR A 277 -10.35 -14.60 17.42
N THR A 278 -9.27 -13.89 17.09
CA THR A 278 -9.14 -13.15 15.82
C THR A 278 -8.72 -14.08 14.68
N PHE A 279 -8.17 -15.26 15.00
CA PHE A 279 -7.63 -16.20 14.01
C PHE A 279 -8.69 -16.90 13.17
N ASP A 280 -9.87 -17.21 13.72
CA ASP A 280 -10.93 -17.88 12.94
C ASP A 280 -11.45 -16.93 11.84
N THR A 281 -11.78 -15.68 12.20
CA THR A 281 -12.16 -14.65 11.22
C THR A 281 -11.05 -14.37 10.21
N VAL A 282 -9.79 -14.36 10.65
CA VAL A 282 -8.63 -14.14 9.78
C VAL A 282 -8.40 -15.33 8.83
N SER A 283 -8.62 -16.57 9.27
CA SER A 283 -8.51 -17.75 8.41
C SER A 283 -9.58 -17.70 7.32
N ASP A 284 -10.83 -17.41 7.68
CA ASP A 284 -11.93 -17.27 6.72
C ASP A 284 -11.66 -16.12 5.71
N ILE A 285 -11.06 -15.03 6.19
CA ILE A 285 -10.58 -13.92 5.34
C ILE A 285 -9.54 -14.44 4.34
N MET A 286 -8.51 -15.17 4.79
CA MET A 286 -7.46 -15.66 3.91
C MET A 286 -7.99 -16.65 2.88
N ASP A 287 -8.89 -17.55 3.27
CA ASP A 287 -9.53 -18.50 2.34
C ASP A 287 -10.34 -17.76 1.25
N ALA A 288 -11.07 -16.69 1.61
CA ALA A 288 -11.78 -15.87 0.65
C ALA A 288 -10.83 -15.13 -0.31
N LEU A 289 -9.69 -14.64 0.19
CA LEU A 289 -8.66 -14.01 -0.63
C LEU A 289 -8.00 -15.01 -1.59
N ASP A 290 -7.67 -16.21 -1.11
CA ASP A 290 -7.11 -17.30 -1.92
C ASP A 290 -8.07 -17.70 -3.04
N GLN A 291 -9.35 -17.88 -2.73
CA GLN A 291 -10.35 -18.19 -3.75
C GLN A 291 -10.49 -17.10 -4.81
N ALA A 292 -10.45 -15.82 -4.40
CA ALA A 292 -10.50 -14.69 -5.32
C ALA A 292 -9.25 -14.62 -6.22
N LYS A 293 -8.07 -14.94 -5.67
CA LYS A 293 -6.78 -15.04 -6.37
C LYS A 293 -6.78 -16.18 -7.40
N GLU A 294 -7.31 -17.34 -7.04
CA GLU A 294 -7.47 -18.48 -7.96
C GLU A 294 -8.42 -18.15 -9.12
N ASN A 295 -9.58 -17.57 -8.81
CA ASN A 295 -10.55 -17.14 -9.83
C ASN A 295 -9.94 -16.11 -10.78
N LEU A 296 -9.16 -15.16 -10.24
CA LEU A 296 -8.46 -14.17 -11.05
C LEU A 296 -7.43 -14.81 -11.99
N GLU A 297 -6.62 -15.75 -11.48
CA GLU A 297 -5.64 -16.48 -12.29
C GLU A 297 -6.32 -17.24 -13.45
N GLU A 298 -7.47 -17.85 -13.18
CA GLU A 298 -8.25 -18.55 -14.20
C GLU A 298 -8.83 -17.62 -15.28
N ALA A 299 -9.26 -16.42 -14.89
CA ALA A 299 -9.90 -15.46 -15.77
C ALA A 299 -8.94 -14.66 -16.65
N LEU A 300 -7.73 -14.37 -16.15
CA LEU A 300 -6.76 -13.53 -16.84
C LEU A 300 -6.16 -14.19 -18.09
N PRO A 301 -5.72 -13.40 -19.09
CA PRO A 301 -4.95 -13.92 -20.22
C PRO A 301 -3.71 -14.72 -19.79
N LEU A 302 -3.33 -15.73 -20.59
CA LEU A 302 -2.11 -16.51 -20.33
C LEU A 302 -0.88 -15.59 -20.30
N GLY A 303 -0.05 -15.74 -19.28
CA GLY A 303 1.17 -14.94 -19.11
C GLY A 303 0.93 -13.55 -18.52
N SER A 304 -0.29 -13.22 -18.13
CA SER A 304 -0.56 -12.03 -17.31
C SER A 304 0.20 -12.12 -15.98
N THR A 305 0.83 -11.03 -15.58
CA THR A 305 1.52 -10.89 -14.28
C THR A 305 0.66 -10.16 -13.25
N LEU A 306 -0.54 -9.71 -13.62
CA LEU A 306 -1.35 -8.78 -12.82
C LEU A 306 -1.69 -9.35 -11.44
N ASN A 307 -1.79 -10.68 -11.35
CA ASN A 307 -2.06 -11.36 -10.10
C ASN A 307 -0.93 -11.22 -9.08
N ASP A 308 0.32 -11.06 -9.52
CA ASP A 308 1.50 -11.09 -8.65
C ASP A 308 2.34 -9.82 -8.70
N ILE A 309 1.89 -8.79 -9.43
CA ILE A 309 2.62 -7.54 -9.56
C ILE A 309 2.59 -6.74 -8.26
N LEU A 310 3.76 -6.29 -7.78
CA LEU A 310 3.91 -5.64 -6.47
C LEU A 310 4.46 -4.23 -6.56
N ASN A 311 4.87 -3.80 -7.76
CA ASN A 311 5.47 -2.51 -8.02
C ASN A 311 4.57 -1.66 -8.94
N LEU A 312 4.27 -0.42 -8.52
CA LEU A 312 3.37 0.48 -9.24
C LEU A 312 3.87 0.84 -10.64
N GLU A 313 5.17 1.12 -10.78
CA GLU A 313 5.78 1.46 -12.07
C GLU A 313 5.70 0.27 -13.05
N ASN A 314 5.95 -0.95 -12.55
CA ASN A 314 5.80 -2.15 -13.36
C ASN A 314 4.35 -2.34 -13.80
N CYS A 315 3.37 -2.20 -12.89
CA CYS A 315 1.96 -2.33 -13.22
C CYS A 315 1.53 -1.32 -14.27
N TYR A 316 1.87 -0.04 -14.07
CA TYR A 316 1.53 0.98 -15.04
C TYR A 316 2.17 0.70 -16.40
N LYS A 317 3.46 0.34 -16.43
CA LYS A 317 4.19 0.09 -17.68
C LYS A 317 3.59 -1.07 -18.47
N GLU A 318 3.19 -2.13 -17.80
CA GLU A 318 2.65 -3.35 -18.42
C GLU A 318 1.18 -3.17 -18.85
N TYR A 319 0.36 -2.51 -18.04
CA TYR A 319 -1.10 -2.45 -18.23
C TYR A 319 -1.64 -1.11 -18.73
N LYS A 320 -0.79 -0.11 -19.04
CA LYS A 320 -1.25 1.19 -19.62
C LYS A 320 -2.04 1.06 -20.93
N SER A 321 -1.93 -0.06 -21.63
CA SER A 321 -2.67 -0.37 -22.86
C SER A 321 -3.59 -1.58 -22.73
N ASP A 322 -3.76 -2.11 -21.52
CA ASP A 322 -4.60 -3.27 -21.23
C ASP A 322 -5.52 -2.96 -20.04
N SER A 323 -6.56 -2.17 -20.32
CA SER A 323 -7.64 -1.90 -19.37
C SER A 323 -8.50 -3.12 -19.10
N ASP A 324 -8.45 -4.15 -19.95
CA ASP A 324 -9.34 -5.29 -19.84
C ASP A 324 -8.91 -6.20 -18.69
N SER A 325 -7.62 -6.51 -18.60
CA SER A 325 -7.06 -7.26 -17.45
C SER A 325 -7.29 -6.53 -16.13
N LEU A 326 -7.18 -5.19 -16.11
CA LEU A 326 -7.47 -4.38 -14.92
C LEU A 326 -8.96 -4.45 -14.53
N GLN A 327 -9.88 -4.40 -15.49
CA GLN A 327 -11.32 -4.56 -15.21
C GLN A 327 -11.64 -5.96 -14.67
N ILE A 328 -11.03 -7.02 -15.23
CA ILE A 328 -11.17 -8.39 -14.71
C ILE A 328 -10.69 -8.45 -13.25
N TYR A 329 -9.52 -7.85 -12.96
CA TYR A 329 -8.97 -7.79 -11.62
C TYR A 329 -9.95 -7.14 -10.63
N PHE A 330 -10.46 -5.95 -10.96
CA PHE A 330 -11.39 -5.25 -10.09
C PHE A 330 -12.71 -5.98 -9.92
N THR A 331 -13.20 -6.64 -10.97
CA THR A 331 -14.40 -7.48 -10.91
C THR A 331 -14.24 -8.63 -9.91
N LEU A 332 -13.14 -9.39 -9.98
CA LEU A 332 -13.00 -10.64 -9.23
C LEU A 332 -12.42 -10.44 -7.83
N ILE A 333 -11.61 -9.40 -7.63
CA ILE A 333 -11.04 -9.06 -6.32
C ILE A 333 -11.97 -8.10 -5.60
N TYR A 334 -12.14 -6.90 -6.14
CA TYR A 334 -12.73 -5.83 -5.37
C TYR A 334 -14.26 -5.91 -5.33
N GLU A 335 -14.95 -6.22 -6.42
CA GLU A 335 -16.40 -6.35 -6.34
C GLU A 335 -16.80 -7.52 -5.44
N THR A 336 -16.11 -8.66 -5.52
CA THR A 336 -16.42 -9.86 -4.73
C THR A 336 -16.12 -9.71 -3.24
N LEU A 337 -14.99 -9.08 -2.89
CA LEU A 337 -14.55 -8.96 -1.49
C LEU A 337 -15.11 -7.72 -0.77
N PHE A 338 -15.71 -6.78 -1.51
CA PHE A 338 -16.32 -5.57 -1.01
C PHE A 338 -17.82 -5.54 -1.37
N LEU A 339 -18.68 -6.03 -0.48
CA LEU A 339 -20.13 -6.08 -0.67
C LEU A 339 -20.86 -4.91 0.01
#